data_AF-A0A7W0PS50-F1
#
_entry.id   AF-A0A7W0PS50-F1
#
_cell.length_a   1.000
_cell.length_b   1.000
_cell.length_c   1.000
_cell.angle_alpha   90.00
_cell.angle_beta   90.00
_cell.angle_gamma   90.00
#
_symmetry.space_group_name_H-M   'P 1'
#
loop_
_entity.id
_entity.type
_entity.pdbx_description
1 polymer ?
#
loop_
_entity_poly.entity_id
_entity_poly.type
_entity_poly.pdbx_seq_one_letter_code
_entity_poly.pdbx_strand_id
1 'polypeptide(L)'
;MTSLRDGAVLANVGHFSTEIDVAGIERVAVSRREIRGDVTEFVLENGRTVYLLARGEMLNLAAANGHQIQIMDLGFALQAHSMRALALDPDAFIPGYNPVPPEIDRAVAEAALATLLPPS
;
A
#
# COMPACT_ATOMS: atom_id res chain seq x y z
N MET A 1 22.38 8.14 -1.00
CA MET A 1 22.11 7.00 -1.90
C MET A 1 23.37 6.29 -2.43
N THR A 2 24.56 6.85 -2.24
CA THR A 2 25.85 6.28 -2.68
C THR A 2 26.33 5.05 -1.89
N SER A 3 25.64 4.70 -0.78
CA SER A 3 25.92 3.51 0.03
C SER A 3 25.22 2.25 -0.45
N LEU A 4 24.25 2.36 -1.38
CA LEU A 4 23.54 1.20 -1.93
C LEU A 4 24.52 0.24 -2.61
N ARG A 5 24.27 -1.05 -2.46
CA ARG A 5 25.04 -2.10 -3.13
C ARG A 5 24.78 -2.04 -4.63
N ASP A 6 25.77 -2.45 -5.41
CA ASP A 6 25.58 -2.64 -6.84
C ASP A 6 24.49 -3.70 -7.09
N GLY A 7 23.57 -3.40 -8.01
CA GLY A 7 22.39 -4.20 -8.31
C GLY A 7 21.24 -4.10 -7.29
N ALA A 8 21.25 -3.12 -6.38
CA ALA A 8 20.16 -2.98 -5.40
C ALA A 8 18.81 -2.70 -6.09
N VAL A 9 17.75 -3.40 -5.65
CA VAL A 9 16.37 -3.19 -6.11
C VAL A 9 15.59 -2.42 -5.06
N LEU A 10 14.97 -1.33 -5.48
CA LEU A 10 14.16 -0.44 -4.67
C LEU A 10 12.70 -0.58 -5.08
N ALA A 11 11.82 -0.74 -4.10
CA ALA A 11 10.38 -0.82 -4.30
C ALA A 11 9.67 -0.16 -3.12
N ASN A 12 8.58 0.55 -3.43
CA ASN A 12 7.73 1.17 -2.44
C ASN A 12 6.47 0.33 -2.24
N VAL A 13 6.13 0.03 -1.00
CA VAL A 13 4.86 -0.63 -0.61
C VAL A 13 4.06 0.22 0.37
N GLY A 14 4.56 1.41 0.68
CA GLY A 14 3.91 2.38 1.54
C GLY A 14 2.90 3.23 0.79
N HIS A 15 2.37 4.23 1.48
CA HIS A 15 1.21 4.99 1.03
C HIS A 15 1.55 6.12 0.07
N PHE A 16 2.76 6.67 0.19
CA PHE A 16 3.17 7.84 -0.59
C PHE A 16 4.34 7.52 -1.51
N SER A 17 4.33 8.08 -2.71
CA SER A 17 5.43 7.94 -3.68
C SER A 17 6.73 8.60 -3.25
N THR A 18 6.69 9.47 -2.23
CA THR A 18 7.85 10.17 -1.68
C THR A 18 8.63 9.36 -0.64
N GLU A 19 8.19 8.14 -0.30
CA GLU A 19 8.91 7.25 0.62
C GLU A 19 10.29 6.82 0.07
N ILE A 20 10.44 6.84 -1.25
CA ILE A 20 11.74 6.73 -1.92
C ILE A 20 12.09 8.12 -2.48
N ASP A 21 13.27 8.63 -2.14
CA ASP A 21 13.80 9.88 -2.72
C ASP A 21 14.27 9.65 -4.17
N VAL A 22 13.31 9.48 -5.09
CA VAL A 22 13.57 9.25 -6.51
C VAL A 22 14.30 10.45 -7.14
N ALA A 23 13.93 11.67 -6.76
CA ALA A 23 14.64 12.88 -7.19
C ALA A 23 16.10 12.89 -6.71
N GLY A 24 16.36 12.35 -5.51
CA GLY A 24 17.69 12.06 -5.01
C GLY A 24 18.47 11.10 -5.89
N ILE A 25 17.86 9.99 -6.33
CA ILE A 25 18.47 9.05 -7.28
C ILE A 25 18.81 9.75 -8.58
N GLU A 26 17.84 10.47 -9.16
CA GLU A 26 17.99 11.14 -10.45
C GLU A 26 19.11 12.18 -10.45
N ARG A 27 19.35 12.87 -9.33
CA ARG A 27 20.44 13.84 -9.20
C ARG A 27 21.83 13.22 -9.20
N VAL A 28 21.98 11.99 -8.72
CA VAL A 28 23.28 11.29 -8.63
C VAL A 28 23.44 10.18 -9.67
N ALA A 29 22.47 10.06 -10.57
CA ALA A 29 22.50 9.11 -11.67
C ALA A 29 23.17 9.75 -12.89
N VAL A 30 24.13 9.03 -13.47
CA VAL A 30 24.77 9.39 -14.75
C VAL A 30 24.02 8.85 -15.95
N SER A 31 23.19 7.81 -15.75
CA SER A 31 22.28 7.32 -16.78
C SER A 31 21.02 6.72 -16.17
N ARG A 32 19.95 6.75 -16.97
CA ARG A 32 18.64 6.17 -16.66
C ARG A 32 18.16 5.41 -17.89
N ARG A 33 17.72 4.16 -17.72
CA ARG A 33 16.99 3.44 -18.77
C ARG A 33 15.81 2.68 -18.20
N GLU A 34 14.72 2.66 -18.95
CA GLU A 34 13.61 1.75 -18.66
C GLU A 34 13.90 0.40 -19.31
N ILE A 35 13.87 -0.68 -18.53
CA ILE A 35 14.21 -2.02 -19.03
C ILE A 35 12.95 -2.72 -19.54
N ARG A 36 11.99 -2.98 -18.64
CA ARG A 36 10.71 -3.64 -18.94
C ARG A 36 9.81 -3.61 -17.71
N GLY A 37 8.48 -3.59 -17.88
CA GLY A 37 7.52 -3.87 -16.80
C GLY A 37 7.67 -2.93 -15.60
N ASP A 38 7.75 -1.62 -15.86
CA ASP A 38 7.94 -0.56 -14.86
C ASP A 38 9.24 -0.66 -14.04
N VAL A 39 10.26 -1.37 -14.55
CA VAL A 39 11.61 -1.40 -13.98
C VAL A 39 12.48 -0.33 -14.63
N THR A 40 12.93 0.63 -13.83
CA THR A 40 13.91 1.65 -14.23
C THR A 40 15.28 1.30 -13.65
N GLU A 41 16.30 1.28 -14.49
CA GLU A 41 17.70 1.18 -14.10
C GLU A 41 18.33 2.57 -14.02
N PHE A 42 19.09 2.82 -12.95
CA PHE A 42 19.93 3.99 -12.79
C PHE A 42 21.38 3.55 -12.60
N VAL A 43 22.28 4.10 -13.42
CA VAL A 43 23.73 4.01 -13.16
C VAL A 43 24.14 5.25 -12.40
N LEU A 44 24.75 5.07 -11.23
CA LEU A 44 25.18 6.13 -10.32
C LEU A 44 26.58 6.63 -10.67
N GLU A 45 26.94 7.83 -10.22
CA GLU A 45 28.29 8.42 -10.42
C GLU A 45 29.44 7.53 -9.94
N ASN A 46 29.20 6.68 -8.94
CA ASN A 46 30.20 5.74 -8.42
C ASN A 46 30.31 4.43 -9.24
N GLY A 47 29.65 4.36 -10.40
CA GLY A 47 29.64 3.20 -11.30
C GLY A 47 28.71 2.06 -10.88
N ARG A 48 28.02 2.18 -9.74
CA ARG A 48 27.04 1.17 -9.29
C ARG A 48 25.72 1.37 -10.00
N THR A 49 25.00 0.27 -10.17
CA THR A 49 23.68 0.22 -10.78
C THR A 49 22.62 -0.04 -9.71
N VAL A 50 21.50 0.66 -9.79
CA VAL A 50 20.32 0.41 -8.93
C VAL A 50 19.07 0.31 -9.79
N TYR A 51 18.11 -0.49 -9.35
CA TYR A 51 16.84 -0.72 -10.02
C TYR A 51 15.70 -0.16 -9.18
N LEU A 52 14.79 0.58 -9.81
CA LEU A 52 13.58 1.11 -9.20
C LEU A 52 12.37 0.45 -9.86
N LEU A 53 11.53 -0.19 -9.04
CA LEU A 53 10.26 -0.76 -9.49
C LEU A 53 9.16 0.30 -9.43
N ALA A 54 8.22 0.23 -10.38
CA ALA A 54 7.00 1.04 -10.39
C ALA A 54 7.23 2.56 -10.24
N ARG A 55 8.39 3.08 -10.68
CA ARG A 55 8.78 4.49 -10.51
C ARG A 55 8.79 4.99 -9.05
N GLY A 56 8.82 4.09 -8.06
CA GLY A 56 8.70 4.45 -6.64
C GLY A 56 7.26 4.63 -6.14
N GLU A 57 6.26 4.38 -7.00
CA GLU A 57 4.86 4.29 -6.61
C GLU A 57 4.57 3.00 -5.83
N MET A 58 3.39 2.94 -5.22
CA MET A 58 2.90 1.77 -4.48
C MET A 58 2.88 0.51 -5.36
N LEU A 59 3.84 -0.39 -5.15
CA LEU A 59 4.11 -1.56 -5.99
C LEU A 59 2.90 -2.50 -6.09
N ASN A 60 2.17 -2.68 -4.99
CA ASN A 60 0.99 -3.55 -4.94
C ASN A 60 -0.19 -3.02 -5.75
N LEU A 61 -0.18 -1.76 -6.21
CA LEU A 61 -1.18 -1.22 -7.14
C LEU A 61 -0.62 -1.02 -8.55
N ALA A 62 0.68 -0.70 -8.65
CA ALA A 62 1.33 -0.38 -9.91
C ALA A 62 1.82 -1.63 -10.68
N ALA A 63 2.22 -2.70 -9.98
CA ALA A 63 2.81 -3.91 -10.57
C ALA A 63 2.04 -5.21 -10.24
N ALA A 64 1.18 -5.17 -9.22
CA ALA A 64 0.20 -6.21 -8.91
C ALA A 64 -1.18 -5.54 -8.88
N ASN A 65 -2.26 -6.23 -9.27
CA ASN A 65 -3.61 -5.64 -9.39
C ASN A 65 -4.29 -5.32 -8.04
N GLY A 66 -3.57 -4.75 -7.07
CA GLY A 66 -4.08 -4.44 -5.74
C GLY A 66 -4.19 -5.65 -4.81
N HIS A 67 -4.86 -5.42 -3.68
CA HIS A 67 -5.27 -6.50 -2.79
C HIS A 67 -6.36 -7.34 -3.47
N GLN A 68 -6.41 -8.64 -3.16
CA GLN A 68 -7.52 -9.49 -3.61
C GLN A 68 -8.86 -8.88 -3.15
N ILE A 69 -9.88 -8.94 -4.02
CA ILE A 69 -11.20 -8.30 -3.79
C ILE A 69 -11.81 -8.67 -2.43
N GLN A 70 -11.57 -9.90 -1.96
CA GLN A 70 -12.04 -10.42 -0.67
C GLN A 70 -11.45 -9.67 0.54
N ILE A 71 -10.19 -9.20 0.44
CA ILE A 71 -9.54 -8.42 1.50
C ILE A 71 -10.06 -6.97 1.52
N MET A 72 -10.37 -6.42 0.34
CA MET A 72 -11.00 -5.08 0.25
C MET A 72 -12.44 -5.08 0.78
N ASP A 73 -13.18 -6.17 0.55
CA ASP A 73 -14.56 -6.32 1.03
C ASP A 73 -14.66 -6.20 2.56
N LEU A 74 -13.75 -6.84 3.30
CA LEU A 74 -13.69 -6.73 4.76
C LEU A 74 -13.43 -5.29 5.23
N GLY A 75 -12.50 -4.61 4.57
CA GLY A 75 -12.19 -3.21 4.88
C GLY A 75 -13.39 -2.29 4.64
N PHE A 76 -14.06 -2.46 3.49
CA PHE A 76 -15.25 -1.67 3.17
C PHE A 76 -16.43 -2.00 4.10
N ALA A 77 -16.60 -3.25 4.51
CA ALA A 77 -17.61 -3.62 5.50
C ALA A 77 -17.34 -2.94 6.85
N LEU A 78 -16.09 -2.97 7.35
CA LEU A 78 -15.71 -2.26 8.58
C LEU A 78 -15.98 -0.75 8.47
N GLN A 79 -15.62 -0.13 7.35
CA GLN A 79 -15.84 1.29 7.10
C GLN A 79 -17.33 1.63 7.07
N ALA A 80 -18.14 0.87 6.32
CA ALA A 80 -19.57 1.10 6.20
C ALA A 80 -20.31 0.93 7.54
N HIS A 81 -19.97 -0.12 8.30
CA HIS A 81 -20.56 -0.34 9.62
C HIS A 81 -20.14 0.74 10.63
N SER A 82 -18.87 1.16 10.60
CA SER A 82 -18.38 2.25 11.47
C SER A 82 -19.06 3.57 11.14
N MET A 83 -19.23 3.90 9.86
CA MET A 83 -19.98 5.09 9.43
C MET A 83 -21.45 5.03 9.85
N ARG A 84 -22.08 3.85 9.76
CA ARG A 84 -23.45 3.64 10.23
C ARG A 84 -23.57 3.88 11.74
N ALA A 85 -22.64 3.36 12.53
CA ALA A 85 -22.66 3.56 13.98
C ALA A 85 -22.53 5.06 14.35
N LEU A 86 -21.57 5.76 13.72
CA LEU A 86 -21.40 7.21 13.90
C LEU A 86 -22.66 8.00 13.49
N ALA A 87 -23.32 7.61 12.41
CA ALA A 87 -24.53 8.29 11.93
C ALA A 87 -25.76 8.06 12.84
N LEU A 88 -25.84 6.91 13.51
CA LEU A 88 -26.97 6.56 14.38
C LEU A 88 -26.82 7.11 15.80
N ASP A 89 -25.60 7.17 16.31
CA ASP A 89 -25.32 7.65 17.67
C ASP A 89 -24.00 8.45 17.70
N PRO A 90 -24.00 9.70 17.21
CA PRO A 90 -22.78 10.51 17.16
C PRO A 90 -22.25 10.88 18.55
N ASP A 91 -23.12 10.93 19.57
CA ASP A 91 -22.75 11.28 20.95
C ASP A 91 -21.95 10.18 21.65
N ALA A 92 -22.00 8.94 21.13
CA ALA A 92 -21.16 7.84 21.59
C ALA A 92 -19.69 7.96 21.17
N PHE A 93 -19.33 8.93 20.33
CA PHE A 93 -17.98 9.12 19.80
C PHE A 93 -17.36 10.45 20.25
N ILE A 94 -16.04 10.44 20.44
CA ILE A 94 -15.30 11.67 20.77
C ILE A 94 -14.84 12.39 19.48
N PRO A 95 -14.72 13.72 19.50
CA PRO A 95 -14.03 14.42 18.42
C PRO A 95 -12.61 13.92 18.23
N GLY A 96 -12.27 13.47 17.02
CA GLY A 96 -10.95 12.95 16.67
C GLY A 96 -10.94 11.45 16.42
N TYR A 97 -9.82 10.80 16.73
CA TYR A 97 -9.63 9.38 16.47
C TYR A 97 -10.45 8.51 17.43
N ASN A 98 -11.23 7.60 16.85
CA ASN A 98 -11.90 6.53 17.58
C ASN A 98 -11.51 5.20 16.91
N PRO A 99 -11.11 4.17 17.67
CA PRO A 99 -10.95 2.83 17.11
C PRO A 99 -12.31 2.29 16.65
N VAL A 100 -12.30 1.31 15.74
CA VAL A 100 -13.52 0.60 15.36
C VAL A 100 -14.07 -0.13 16.60
N PRO A 101 -15.35 0.07 16.96
CA PRO A 101 -15.98 -0.67 18.06
C PRO A 101 -15.83 -2.19 17.91
N PRO A 102 -15.44 -2.93 18.98
CA PRO A 102 -15.23 -4.38 18.90
C PRO A 102 -16.44 -5.17 18.39
N GLU A 103 -17.66 -4.67 18.64
CA GLU A 103 -18.90 -5.29 18.18
C GLU A 103 -19.03 -5.24 16.66
N ILE A 104 -18.56 -4.15 16.04
CA ILE A 104 -18.54 -3.99 14.59
C ILE A 104 -17.51 -4.93 13.98
N ASP A 105 -16.32 -4.97 14.55
CA ASP A 105 -15.24 -5.86 14.09
C ASP A 105 -15.68 -7.33 14.11
N ARG A 106 -16.29 -7.76 15.22
CA ARG A 106 -16.85 -9.11 15.35
C ARG A 106 -17.98 -9.38 14.36
N ALA A 107 -18.91 -8.45 14.17
CA ALA A 107 -20.01 -8.63 13.23
C ALA A 107 -19.51 -8.79 11.79
N VAL A 108 -18.50 -8.02 11.38
CA VAL A 108 -17.88 -8.16 10.05
C VAL A 108 -17.15 -9.50 9.94
N ALA A 109 -16.41 -9.92 10.97
CA ALA A 109 -15.72 -11.21 10.98
C ALA A 109 -16.69 -12.41 10.89
N GLU A 110 -17.81 -12.35 11.62
CA GLU A 110 -18.87 -13.37 11.58
C GLU A 110 -19.54 -13.43 10.19
N ALA A 111 -19.84 -12.27 9.58
CA ALA A 111 -20.37 -12.20 8.23
C ALA A 111 -19.39 -12.78 7.20
N ALA A 112 -18.10 -12.46 7.33
CA ALA A 112 -17.05 -12.99 6.47
C ALA A 112 -16.95 -14.51 6.57
N LEU A 113 -16.93 -15.05 7.80
CA LEU A 113 -16.89 -16.50 8.05
C LEU A 113 -18.07 -17.22 7.40
N ALA A 114 -19.28 -16.64 7.47
CA ALA A 114 -20.46 -17.21 6.84
C ALA A 114 -20.35 -17.35 5.31
N THR A 115 -19.59 -16.48 4.64
CA THR A 115 -19.35 -16.58 3.19
C THR A 115 -18.37 -17.69 2.80
N LEU A 116 -17.55 -18.15 3.75
CA LEU A 116 -16.54 -19.19 3.55
C LEU A 116 -17.05 -20.60 3.87
N LEU A 117 -18.20 -20.71 4.54
CA LEU A 117 -18.81 -21.98 4.92
C LEU A 117 -19.85 -22.42 3.88
N PRO A 118 -19.98 -23.73 3.59
CA PRO A 118 -21.03 -24.22 2.72
C PRO A 118 -22.41 -23.95 3.35
N PRO A 119 -23.47 -23.74 2.54
CA PRO A 119 -24.82 -23.59 3.06
C PRO A 119 -25.23 -24.86 3.80
N SER A 120 -25.71 -24.68 5.04
CA SER A 120 -26.32 -25.72 5.88
C SER A 120 -27.69 -26.14 5.37
#